data_AF-A0AAW2TES2-F1
#
_entry.id   AF-A0AAW2TES2-F1
#
_cell.length_a   1.000
_cell.length_b   1.000
_cell.length_c   1.000
_cell.angle_alpha   90.00
_cell.angle_beta   90.00
_cell.angle_gamma   90.00
#
_symmetry.space_group_name_H-M   'P 1'
#
loop_
_entity.id
_entity.type
_entity.pdbx_description
1 polymer ?
#
loop_
_entity_poly.entity_id
_entity_poly.type
_entity_poly.pdbx_seq_one_letter_code
_entity_poly.pdbx_strand_id
1 'polypeptide(L)'
;MSRKYFAIYAETCFSSFGDRVKNWITINEPLQTAVNGYYTGVYAPGRREHSSNEPYLVAHHQLLAHAEAVSIYNKKYKDKQGGQIGLVVDCEWSEALSDRVEDRNATTRRLDFQLGWFLDPIYFGNYPETMREKLGDRLPKFSERHKELLKNSVDFIGLNHYTTRFVCHATDNREDNDFYRAASPWLYRVPWGIWKVLNYISMRYRNPPVYITENGMDDEEDGKSPFNQMLDDKLRVSYYRGYLAAVHQAIKDGPNVRGYFAWSLLDNFEWHLGYTKCFGLIYVDYKNGLTRHLKSSAYWFLQFLKAEGGKNLKLD
;
A
#
# COMPACT_ATOMS: atom_id res chain seq x y z
N MET A 1 -3.44 -5.73 19.22
CA MET A 1 -4.56 -4.78 19.47
C MET A 1 -5.81 -5.58 19.79
N SER A 2 -6.55 -5.27 20.87
CA SER A 2 -7.85 -5.91 21.10
C SER A 2 -8.87 -5.38 20.09
N ARG A 3 -9.54 -6.28 19.36
CA ARG A 3 -10.60 -5.95 18.38
C ARG A 3 -11.61 -4.94 18.94
N LYS A 4 -11.96 -5.07 20.23
CA LYS A 4 -12.92 -4.20 20.92
C LYS A 4 -12.46 -2.75 20.99
N TYR A 5 -11.17 -2.51 21.27
CA TYR A 5 -10.65 -1.14 21.36
C TYR A 5 -10.58 -0.46 20.00
N PHE A 6 -10.20 -1.20 18.95
CA PHE A 6 -10.24 -0.67 17.59
C PHE A 6 -11.66 -0.30 17.16
N ALA A 7 -12.65 -1.14 17.49
CA ALA A 7 -14.05 -0.87 17.20
C ALA A 7 -14.57 0.41 17.89
N ILE A 8 -14.23 0.61 19.17
CA ILE A 8 -14.58 1.83 19.92
C ILE A 8 -13.92 3.06 19.28
N TYR A 9 -12.65 2.95 18.92
CA TYR A 9 -11.92 4.02 18.23
C TYR A 9 -12.59 4.38 16.89
N ALA A 10 -12.84 3.38 16.04
CA ALA A 10 -13.48 3.58 14.73
C ALA A 10 -14.87 4.21 14.87
N GLU A 11 -15.69 3.71 15.80
CA GLU A 11 -17.02 4.29 16.08
C GLU A 11 -16.93 5.76 16.53
N THR A 12 -15.96 6.09 17.37
CA THR A 12 -15.72 7.46 17.82
C THR A 12 -15.38 8.37 16.63
N CYS A 13 -14.54 7.90 15.70
CA CYS A 13 -14.20 8.62 14.48
C CYS A 13 -15.43 8.82 13.57
N PHE A 14 -16.22 7.77 13.32
CA PHE A 14 -17.42 7.86 12.49
C PHE A 14 -18.43 8.85 13.05
N SER A 15 -18.67 8.81 14.36
CA SER A 15 -19.57 9.73 15.06
C SER A 15 -19.10 11.18 14.98
N SER A 16 -17.79 11.41 15.14
CA SER A 16 -17.23 12.76 15.26
C SER A 16 -16.97 13.45 13.92
N PHE A 17 -16.66 12.67 12.86
CA PHE A 17 -16.19 13.24 11.59
C PHE A 17 -16.97 12.77 10.37
N GLY A 18 -17.83 11.75 10.48
CA GLY A 18 -18.53 11.18 9.33
C GLY A 18 -19.63 12.05 8.73
N ASP A 19 -19.96 13.18 9.38
CA ASP A 19 -20.72 14.26 8.77
C ASP A 19 -19.99 14.82 7.53
N ARG A 20 -18.66 14.88 7.56
CA ARG A 20 -17.79 15.43 6.50
C ARG A 20 -16.92 14.39 5.79
N VAL A 21 -16.35 13.42 6.52
CA VAL A 21 -15.48 12.38 5.96
C VAL A 21 -16.34 11.31 5.29
N LYS A 22 -16.13 11.13 3.98
CA LYS A 22 -16.89 10.19 3.13
C LYS A 22 -16.08 9.00 2.63
N ASN A 23 -14.79 8.95 2.91
CA ASN A 23 -13.94 7.83 2.52
C ASN A 23 -13.09 7.43 3.72
N TRP A 24 -13.26 6.19 4.18
CA TRP A 24 -12.62 5.66 5.36
C TRP A 24 -11.68 4.52 5.00
N ILE A 25 -10.45 4.59 5.49
CA ILE A 25 -9.50 3.47 5.46
C ILE A 25 -9.36 2.99 6.90
N THR A 26 -9.61 1.70 7.16
CA THR A 26 -9.48 1.16 8.52
C THR A 26 -8.02 0.97 8.92
N ILE A 27 -7.23 0.32 8.07
CA ILE A 27 -5.87 -0.12 8.37
C ILE A 27 -5.03 0.09 7.10
N ASN A 28 -3.86 0.69 7.29
CA ASN A 28 -2.82 0.82 6.27
C ASN A 28 -1.86 -0.36 6.36
N GLU A 29 -1.53 -0.98 5.23
CA GLU A 29 -0.47 -1.99 5.08
C GLU A 29 -0.40 -3.01 6.23
N PRO A 30 -1.46 -3.82 6.44
CA PRO A 30 -1.50 -4.74 7.55
C PRO A 30 -0.39 -5.80 7.48
N LEU A 31 0.13 -6.09 6.28
CA LEU A 31 1.31 -6.93 6.06
C LEU A 31 2.54 -6.33 6.74
N GLN A 32 2.82 -5.05 6.50
CA GLN A 32 4.00 -4.37 7.06
C GLN A 32 3.92 -4.33 8.58
N THR A 33 2.74 -4.08 9.16
CA THR A 33 2.55 -4.19 10.62
C THR A 33 2.86 -5.59 11.13
N ALA A 34 2.35 -6.64 10.48
CA ALA A 34 2.53 -8.02 10.91
C ALA A 34 3.99 -8.50 10.75
N VAL A 35 4.62 -8.21 9.62
CA VAL A 35 5.96 -8.70 9.29
C VAL A 35 7.03 -7.81 9.93
N ASN A 36 6.99 -6.50 9.73
CA ASN A 36 8.05 -5.65 10.26
C ASN A 36 7.96 -5.43 11.77
N GLY A 37 6.76 -5.49 12.34
CA GLY A 37 6.56 -5.35 13.78
C GLY A 37 6.84 -6.62 14.59
N TYR A 38 6.58 -7.80 14.00
CA TYR A 38 6.53 -9.08 14.75
C TYR A 38 7.29 -10.25 14.10
N TYR A 39 7.86 -10.09 12.90
CA TYR A 39 8.78 -11.06 12.28
C TYR A 39 10.22 -10.52 12.25
N THR A 40 10.44 -9.42 11.54
CA THR A 40 11.78 -8.80 11.42
C THR A 40 12.12 -7.98 12.66
N GLY A 41 11.10 -7.38 13.31
CA GLY A 41 11.24 -6.54 14.49
C GLY A 41 11.86 -5.17 14.19
N VAL A 42 11.85 -4.73 12.93
CA VAL A 42 12.39 -3.43 12.54
C VAL A 42 11.41 -2.27 12.80
N TYR A 43 10.10 -2.55 12.83
CA TYR A 43 9.07 -1.59 13.22
C TYR A 43 8.62 -1.85 14.65
N ALA A 44 8.06 -0.83 15.31
CA ALA A 44 7.42 -1.01 16.60
C ALA A 44 6.33 -2.10 16.51
N PRO A 45 6.20 -3.00 17.51
CA PRO A 45 6.88 -3.00 18.82
C PRO A 45 8.28 -3.64 18.84
N GLY A 46 8.84 -4.04 17.70
CA GLY A 46 10.20 -4.58 17.60
C GLY A 46 10.35 -6.03 18.05
N ARG A 47 9.26 -6.82 17.97
CA ARG A 47 9.21 -8.19 18.49
C ARG A 47 9.77 -9.21 17.51
N ARG A 48 10.47 -10.21 18.05
CA ARG A 48 11.12 -11.29 17.27
C ARG A 48 11.09 -12.65 17.97
N GLU A 49 10.63 -12.71 19.21
CA GLU A 49 10.71 -13.89 20.09
C GLU A 49 9.86 -15.06 19.60
N HIS A 50 8.77 -14.77 18.87
CA HIS A 50 7.85 -15.76 18.33
C HIS A 50 7.53 -15.50 16.84
N SER A 51 8.56 -15.11 16.08
CA SER A 51 8.46 -14.70 14.67
C SER A 51 7.82 -15.76 13.75
N SER A 52 7.88 -17.04 14.10
CA SER A 52 7.23 -18.11 13.33
C SER A 52 5.70 -18.12 13.41
N ASN A 53 5.11 -17.42 14.40
CA ASN A 53 3.67 -17.47 14.72
C ASN A 53 3.02 -16.09 14.86
N GLU A 54 3.67 -15.14 15.54
CA GLU A 54 3.09 -13.82 15.87
C GLU A 54 2.58 -13.03 14.66
N PRO A 55 3.28 -12.97 13.52
CA PRO A 55 2.79 -12.24 12.34
C PRO A 55 1.40 -12.71 11.88
N TYR A 56 1.15 -14.03 11.91
CA TYR A 56 -0.13 -14.61 11.51
C TYR A 56 -1.24 -14.31 12.51
N LEU A 57 -0.93 -14.31 13.81
CA LEU A 57 -1.87 -13.91 14.86
C LEU A 57 -2.21 -12.42 14.76
N VAL A 58 -1.22 -11.57 14.49
CA VAL A 58 -1.40 -10.13 14.31
C VAL A 58 -2.25 -9.84 13.09
N ALA A 59 -1.93 -10.41 11.92
CA ALA A 59 -2.74 -10.29 10.71
C ALA A 59 -4.18 -10.75 10.92
N HIS A 60 -4.39 -11.87 11.63
CA HIS A 60 -5.74 -12.36 11.96
C HIS A 60 -6.54 -11.34 12.78
N HIS A 61 -5.92 -10.74 13.81
CA HIS A 61 -6.60 -9.73 14.61
C HIS A 61 -6.83 -8.42 13.85
N GLN A 62 -5.92 -8.02 12.94
CA GLN A 62 -6.12 -6.86 12.07
C GLN A 62 -7.35 -7.05 11.16
N LEU A 63 -7.50 -8.23 10.54
CA LEU A 63 -8.66 -8.57 9.71
C LEU A 63 -9.97 -8.52 10.52
N LEU A 64 -9.99 -9.10 11.72
CA LEU A 64 -11.19 -9.06 12.56
C LEU A 64 -11.51 -7.65 13.06
N ALA A 65 -10.50 -6.82 13.31
CA ALA A 65 -10.68 -5.41 13.70
C ALA A 65 -11.25 -4.58 12.55
N HIS A 66 -10.72 -4.76 11.33
CA HIS A 66 -11.28 -4.18 10.11
C HIS A 66 -12.76 -4.56 9.93
N ALA A 67 -13.07 -5.85 9.97
CA ALA A 67 -14.42 -6.35 9.73
C ALA A 67 -15.44 -5.85 10.78
N GLU A 68 -15.03 -5.73 12.04
CA GLU A 68 -15.86 -5.15 13.11
C GLU A 68 -16.13 -3.66 12.87
N ALA A 69 -15.11 -2.87 12.50
CA ALA A 69 -15.27 -1.45 12.21
C ALA A 69 -16.21 -1.22 11.01
N VAL A 70 -16.07 -2.02 9.95
CA VAL A 70 -16.95 -1.97 8.78
C VAL A 70 -18.39 -2.34 9.15
N SER A 71 -18.58 -3.37 9.97
CA SER A 71 -19.91 -3.78 10.47
C SER A 71 -20.59 -2.66 11.25
N ILE A 72 -19.84 -1.94 12.10
CA ILE A 72 -20.35 -0.77 12.82
C ILE A 72 -20.73 0.35 11.87
N TYR A 73 -19.84 0.69 10.93
CA TYR A 73 -20.09 1.74 9.94
C TYR A 73 -21.36 1.46 9.12
N ASN A 74 -21.45 0.26 8.55
CA ASN A 74 -22.59 -0.18 7.74
C ASN A 74 -23.91 -0.14 8.52
N LYS A 75 -23.93 -0.59 9.78
CA LYS A 75 -25.17 -0.68 10.56
C LYS A 75 -25.65 0.65 11.14
N LYS A 76 -24.73 1.55 11.49
CA LYS A 76 -25.09 2.74 12.29
C LYS A 76 -24.93 4.06 11.53
N TYR A 77 -24.02 4.11 10.57
CA TYR A 77 -23.51 5.37 10.01
C TYR A 77 -23.70 5.48 8.49
N LYS A 78 -23.54 4.39 7.73
CA LYS A 78 -23.51 4.42 6.26
C LYS A 78 -24.75 5.06 5.64
N ASP A 79 -25.94 4.65 6.04
CA ASP A 79 -27.19 5.21 5.50
C ASP A 79 -27.37 6.70 5.81
N LYS A 80 -26.81 7.18 6.93
CA LYS A 80 -26.90 8.58 7.36
C LYS A 80 -25.82 9.46 6.74
N GLN A 81 -24.62 8.90 6.58
CA GLN A 81 -23.41 9.64 6.22
C GLN A 81 -23.06 9.52 4.74
N GLY A 82 -23.49 8.45 4.06
CA GLY A 82 -23.29 8.26 2.62
C GLY A 82 -21.84 8.05 2.18
N GLY A 83 -20.93 7.71 3.11
CA GLY A 83 -19.52 7.45 2.78
C GLY A 83 -19.22 5.98 2.48
N GLN A 84 -18.00 5.73 2.02
CA GLN A 84 -17.42 4.42 1.70
C GLN A 84 -16.33 4.03 2.70
N ILE A 85 -16.12 2.73 2.90
CA ILE A 85 -15.08 2.20 3.79
C ILE A 85 -14.31 1.05 3.16
N GLY A 86 -12.98 1.04 3.34
CA GLY A 86 -12.09 0.01 2.80
C GLY A 86 -10.88 -0.23 3.70
N LEU A 87 -9.99 -1.11 3.22
CA LEU A 87 -8.63 -1.28 3.74
C LEU A 87 -7.60 -0.96 2.66
N VAL A 88 -6.37 -0.67 3.09
CA VAL A 88 -5.23 -0.50 2.20
C VAL A 88 -4.30 -1.70 2.33
N VAL A 89 -3.93 -2.30 1.20
CA VAL A 89 -2.94 -3.36 1.12
C VAL A 89 -1.74 -2.88 0.29
N ASP A 90 -0.54 -3.30 0.66
CA ASP A 90 0.67 -3.10 -0.14
C ASP A 90 0.94 -4.30 -1.04
N CYS A 91 1.37 -4.02 -2.28
CA CYS A 91 1.78 -5.06 -3.21
C CYS A 91 2.94 -4.64 -4.08
N GLU A 92 4.04 -5.37 -3.98
CA GLU A 92 5.07 -5.45 -5.00
C GLU A 92 4.57 -6.40 -6.11
N TRP A 93 4.77 -6.06 -7.38
CA TRP A 93 4.51 -7.05 -8.42
C TRP A 93 5.58 -8.15 -8.35
N SER A 94 5.17 -9.40 -8.54
CA SER A 94 6.08 -10.56 -8.57
C SER A 94 6.15 -11.10 -9.99
N GLU A 95 7.29 -10.90 -10.65
CA GLU A 95 7.58 -11.44 -11.98
C GLU A 95 8.46 -12.69 -11.83
N ALA A 96 8.26 -13.71 -12.67
CA ALA A 96 9.05 -14.93 -12.56
C ALA A 96 10.48 -14.66 -13.04
N LEU A 97 11.49 -15.15 -12.30
CA LEU A 97 12.89 -15.00 -12.72
C LEU A 97 13.19 -15.73 -14.04
N SER A 98 12.51 -16.85 -14.28
CA SER A 98 12.65 -17.64 -15.50
C SER A 98 11.32 -18.26 -15.94
N ASP A 99 11.33 -18.90 -17.12
CA ASP A 99 10.16 -19.62 -17.65
C ASP A 99 9.84 -20.94 -16.93
N ARG A 100 10.62 -21.30 -15.90
CA ARG A 100 10.40 -22.49 -15.09
C ARG A 100 9.05 -22.43 -14.38
N VAL A 101 8.35 -23.56 -14.38
CA VAL A 101 7.05 -23.68 -13.69
C VAL A 101 7.21 -23.43 -12.20
N GLU A 102 8.35 -23.77 -11.60
CA GLU A 102 8.63 -23.54 -10.18
C GLU A 102 8.72 -22.05 -9.81
N ASP A 103 9.27 -21.22 -10.71
CA ASP A 103 9.38 -19.77 -10.56
C ASP A 103 8.01 -19.10 -10.76
N ARG A 104 7.24 -19.54 -11.77
CA ARG A 104 5.85 -19.11 -11.96
C ARG A 104 4.95 -19.50 -10.77
N ASN A 105 5.19 -20.66 -10.17
CA ASN A 105 4.52 -21.06 -8.94
C ASN A 105 5.00 -20.20 -7.75
N ALA A 106 6.24 -19.73 -7.76
CA ALA A 106 6.77 -18.84 -6.72
C ALA A 106 6.12 -17.46 -6.75
N THR A 107 5.86 -16.89 -7.93
CA THR A 107 5.14 -15.61 -8.05
C THR A 107 3.71 -15.72 -7.51
N THR A 108 2.99 -16.80 -7.84
CA THR A 108 1.64 -17.06 -7.29
C THR A 108 1.67 -17.12 -5.77
N ARG A 109 2.61 -17.87 -5.18
CA ARG A 109 2.77 -17.94 -3.72
C ARG A 109 3.11 -16.59 -3.11
N ARG A 110 3.96 -15.79 -3.75
CA ARG A 110 4.32 -14.45 -3.25
C ARG A 110 3.09 -13.53 -3.23
N LEU A 111 2.27 -13.54 -4.27
CA LEU A 111 1.01 -12.79 -4.32
C LEU A 111 0.00 -13.27 -3.26
N ASP A 112 -0.10 -14.58 -3.02
CA ASP A 112 -0.94 -15.12 -1.94
C ASP A 112 -0.49 -14.60 -0.57
N PHE A 113 0.81 -14.58 -0.30
CA PHE A 113 1.37 -14.07 0.95
C PHE A 113 1.44 -12.53 1.03
N GLN A 114 1.08 -11.81 -0.03
CA GLN A 114 1.12 -10.35 -0.09
C GLN A 114 -0.28 -9.75 -0.15
N LEU A 115 -1.03 -10.00 -1.23
CA LEU A 115 -2.41 -9.58 -1.40
C LEU A 115 -3.40 -10.58 -0.80
N GLY A 116 -3.24 -11.85 -1.16
CA GLY A 116 -4.20 -12.91 -0.83
C GLY A 116 -4.41 -13.05 0.68
N TRP A 117 -3.36 -12.87 1.47
CA TRP A 117 -3.40 -12.97 2.93
C TRP A 117 -4.49 -12.09 3.55
N PHE A 118 -4.74 -10.90 2.98
CA PHE A 118 -5.73 -9.95 3.48
C PHE A 118 -7.00 -9.90 2.63
N LEU A 119 -6.89 -10.03 1.31
CA LEU A 119 -8.06 -9.92 0.41
C LEU A 119 -8.87 -11.22 0.30
N ASP A 120 -8.24 -12.40 0.32
CA ASP A 120 -9.01 -13.65 0.21
C ASP A 120 -9.95 -13.87 1.41
N PRO A 121 -9.59 -13.57 2.67
CA PRO A 121 -10.53 -13.61 3.78
C PRO A 121 -11.76 -12.72 3.58
N ILE A 122 -11.60 -11.58 2.91
CA ILE A 122 -12.68 -10.62 2.66
C ILE A 122 -13.58 -11.09 1.50
N TYR A 123 -12.99 -11.54 0.39
CA TYR A 123 -13.75 -11.89 -0.83
C TYR A 123 -14.25 -13.33 -0.84
N PHE A 124 -13.51 -14.25 -0.23
CA PHE A 124 -13.75 -15.69 -0.26
C PHE A 124 -13.99 -16.31 1.12
N GLY A 125 -13.85 -15.53 2.19
CA GLY A 125 -14.18 -15.97 3.56
C GLY A 125 -13.12 -16.85 4.23
N ASN A 126 -11.94 -17.02 3.62
CA ASN A 126 -10.84 -17.76 4.22
C ASN A 126 -9.49 -17.31 3.64
N TYR A 127 -8.38 -17.65 4.31
CA TYR A 127 -7.04 -17.40 3.78
C TYR A 127 -6.76 -18.19 2.50
N PRO A 128 -5.79 -17.78 1.65
CA PRO A 128 -5.38 -18.54 0.47
C PRO A 128 -5.03 -19.99 0.81
N GLU A 129 -5.34 -20.92 -0.08
CA GLU A 129 -5.07 -22.35 0.12
C GLU A 129 -3.59 -22.64 0.34
N THR A 130 -2.73 -22.02 -0.46
CA THR A 130 -1.27 -22.13 -0.36
C THR A 130 -0.75 -21.73 1.02
N MET A 131 -1.36 -20.74 1.66
CA MET A 131 -1.03 -20.33 3.02
C MET A 131 -1.47 -21.38 4.04
N ARG A 132 -2.71 -21.88 3.93
CA ARG A 132 -3.24 -22.89 4.86
C ARG A 132 -2.40 -24.17 4.84
N GLU A 133 -2.06 -24.66 3.65
CA GLU A 133 -1.24 -25.86 3.48
C GLU A 133 0.17 -25.70 4.05
N LYS A 134 0.80 -24.54 3.82
CA LYS A 134 2.18 -24.29 4.28
C LYS A 134 2.30 -23.97 5.77
N LEU A 135 1.31 -23.30 6.33
CA LEU A 135 1.38 -22.79 7.69
C LEU A 135 0.74 -23.71 8.71
N GLY A 136 -0.24 -24.53 8.31
CA GLY A 136 -0.95 -25.44 9.20
C GLY A 136 -1.48 -24.72 10.43
N ASP A 137 -1.20 -25.25 11.62
CA ASP A 137 -1.68 -24.71 12.89
C ASP A 137 -1.11 -23.33 13.27
N ARG A 138 -0.07 -22.87 12.57
CA ARG A 138 0.48 -21.50 12.76
C ARG A 138 -0.45 -20.43 12.20
N LEU A 139 -1.34 -20.78 11.27
CA LEU A 139 -2.32 -19.88 10.71
C LEU A 139 -3.64 -20.01 11.48
N PRO A 140 -4.11 -18.95 12.18
CA PRO A 140 -5.37 -19.02 12.92
C PRO A 140 -6.56 -19.35 12.02
N LYS A 141 -7.61 -19.95 12.57
CA LYS A 141 -8.83 -20.32 11.84
C LYS A 141 -9.95 -19.31 12.13
N PHE A 142 -10.69 -18.92 11.10
CA PHE A 142 -11.91 -18.14 11.27
C PHE A 142 -13.07 -19.04 11.69
N SER A 143 -13.81 -18.65 12.74
CA SER A 143 -15.12 -19.23 13.04
C SER A 143 -16.14 -18.80 11.98
N GLU A 144 -17.28 -19.50 11.86
CA GLU A 144 -18.32 -19.12 10.90
C GLU A 144 -18.79 -17.66 11.08
N ARG A 145 -18.97 -17.22 12.33
CA ARG A 145 -19.27 -15.82 12.64
C ARG A 145 -18.19 -14.85 12.13
N HIS A 146 -16.91 -15.22 12.22
CA HIS A 146 -15.84 -14.37 11.69
C HIS A 146 -15.85 -14.33 10.15
N LYS A 147 -16.14 -15.45 9.49
CA LYS A 147 -16.25 -15.51 8.03
C LYS A 147 -17.41 -14.64 7.53
N GLU A 148 -18.56 -14.72 8.18
CA GLU A 148 -19.73 -13.87 7.89
C GLU A 148 -19.42 -12.38 8.05
N LEU A 149 -18.67 -12.02 9.11
CA LEU A 149 -18.29 -10.64 9.36
C LEU A 149 -17.31 -10.10 8.31
N LEU A 150 -16.39 -10.93 7.83
CA LEU A 150 -15.36 -10.56 6.84
C LEU A 150 -15.90 -10.45 5.43
N LYS A 151 -16.90 -11.27 5.08
CA LYS A 151 -17.37 -11.42 3.70
C LYS A 151 -17.84 -10.08 3.13
N ASN A 152 -17.15 -9.63 2.07
CA ASN A 152 -17.38 -8.36 1.38
C ASN A 152 -17.37 -7.14 2.33
N SER A 153 -16.50 -7.14 3.34
CA SER A 153 -16.34 -6.03 4.29
C SER A 153 -15.59 -4.82 3.70
N VAL A 154 -15.75 -4.52 2.42
CA VAL A 154 -15.11 -3.38 1.73
C VAL A 154 -16.03 -2.78 0.68
N ASP A 155 -15.99 -1.46 0.54
CA ASP A 155 -16.57 -0.72 -0.60
C ASP A 155 -15.54 -0.45 -1.70
N PHE A 156 -14.26 -0.40 -1.34
CA PHE A 156 -13.12 -0.20 -2.23
C PHE A 156 -11.86 -0.85 -1.66
N ILE A 157 -10.86 -1.05 -2.50
CA ILE A 157 -9.50 -1.46 -2.10
C ILE A 157 -8.56 -0.26 -2.26
N GLY A 158 -7.83 0.07 -1.20
CA GLY A 158 -6.65 0.91 -1.32
C GLY A 158 -5.43 0.07 -1.68
N LEU A 159 -4.63 0.53 -2.64
CA LEU A 159 -3.41 -0.13 -3.09
C LEU A 159 -2.22 0.80 -2.86
N ASN A 160 -1.28 0.34 -2.03
CA ASN A 160 0.05 0.91 -1.96
C ASN A 160 0.97 0.11 -2.87
N HIS A 161 1.59 0.77 -3.84
CA HIS A 161 2.47 0.10 -4.79
C HIS A 161 3.66 0.97 -5.10
N TYR A 162 4.86 0.38 -5.05
CA TYR A 162 6.12 1.10 -5.24
C TYR A 162 7.05 0.46 -6.26
N THR A 163 7.08 -0.87 -6.35
CA THR A 163 8.15 -1.62 -7.04
C THR A 163 7.70 -3.00 -7.50
N THR A 164 8.56 -3.66 -8.28
CA THR A 164 8.45 -5.06 -8.73
C THR A 164 9.66 -5.86 -8.23
N ARG A 165 9.53 -7.19 -8.17
CA ARG A 165 10.59 -8.17 -7.90
C ARG A 165 10.58 -9.27 -8.94
N PHE A 166 11.77 -9.72 -9.35
CA PHE A 166 11.90 -11.09 -9.85
C PHE A 166 11.88 -12.08 -8.70
N VAL A 167 11.15 -13.18 -8.87
CA VAL A 167 10.95 -14.22 -7.86
C VAL A 167 11.30 -15.57 -8.47
N CYS A 168 12.13 -16.34 -7.77
CA CYS A 168 12.49 -17.71 -8.11
C CYS A 168 12.06 -18.70 -7.02
N HIS A 169 12.14 -19.99 -7.32
CA HIS A 169 12.01 -21.03 -6.32
C HIS A 169 13.19 -21.02 -5.35
N ALA A 170 12.92 -21.18 -4.04
CA ALA A 170 13.86 -20.92 -2.94
C ALA A 170 15.15 -21.76 -2.94
N THR A 171 15.22 -22.83 -3.74
CA THR A 171 16.47 -23.60 -3.91
C THR A 171 17.51 -22.86 -4.78
N ASP A 172 17.09 -21.83 -5.51
CA ASP A 172 17.93 -21.03 -6.39
C ASP A 172 18.16 -19.66 -5.73
N ASN A 173 19.24 -19.51 -4.95
CA ASN A 173 19.61 -18.23 -4.32
C ASN A 173 20.21 -17.23 -5.32
N ARG A 174 19.46 -16.87 -6.36
CA ARG A 174 19.85 -15.83 -7.33
C ARG A 174 19.05 -14.57 -7.06
N GLU A 175 19.71 -13.55 -6.54
CA GLU A 175 19.19 -12.18 -6.60
C GLU A 175 19.59 -11.61 -7.96
N ASP A 176 18.66 -11.58 -8.90
CA ASP A 176 18.84 -10.90 -10.19
C ASP A 176 17.82 -9.76 -10.28
N ASN A 177 18.30 -8.52 -10.23
CA ASN A 177 17.46 -7.33 -10.35
C ASN A 177 18.26 -6.23 -11.06
N ASP A 178 18.19 -6.22 -12.39
CA ASP A 178 18.81 -5.19 -13.25
C ASP A 178 18.00 -3.88 -13.34
N PHE A 179 17.09 -3.63 -12.39
CA PHE A 179 16.26 -2.43 -12.40
C PHE A 179 16.97 -1.23 -11.77
N TYR A 180 16.65 -0.02 -12.27
CA TYR A 180 17.13 1.21 -11.64
C TYR A 180 16.48 1.42 -10.28
N ARG A 181 17.31 1.63 -9.25
CA ARG A 181 16.91 1.81 -7.85
C ARG A 181 16.68 3.29 -7.49
N ALA A 182 15.85 3.54 -6.48
CA ALA A 182 15.79 4.83 -5.77
C ALA A 182 16.77 4.85 -4.57
N ALA A 183 16.62 5.79 -3.65
CA ALA A 183 17.51 5.92 -2.50
C ALA A 183 17.34 4.75 -1.52
N SER A 184 16.12 4.29 -1.30
CA SER A 184 15.85 3.10 -0.51
C SER A 184 16.32 1.83 -1.21
N PRO A 185 17.02 0.91 -0.52
CA PRO A 185 17.57 -0.31 -1.13
C PRO A 185 16.49 -1.26 -1.66
N TRP A 186 15.26 -1.14 -1.18
CA TRP A 186 14.12 -1.95 -1.59
C TRP A 186 13.38 -1.38 -2.81
N LEU A 187 13.58 -0.12 -3.20
CA LEU A 187 12.70 0.53 -4.18
C LEU A 187 13.34 0.55 -5.57
N TYR A 188 12.79 -0.24 -6.49
CA TYR A 188 13.15 -0.22 -7.91
C TYR A 188 12.05 0.44 -8.75
N ARG A 189 12.44 1.21 -9.75
CA ARG A 189 11.51 1.97 -10.60
C ARG A 189 11.02 1.10 -11.75
N VAL A 190 9.89 0.42 -11.54
CA VAL A 190 9.35 -0.59 -12.47
C VAL A 190 7.86 -0.32 -12.73
N PRO A 191 7.52 0.73 -13.52
CA PRO A 191 6.15 1.22 -13.63
C PRO A 191 5.15 0.21 -14.18
N TRP A 192 5.57 -0.72 -15.06
CA TRP A 192 4.66 -1.75 -15.58
C TRP A 192 4.16 -2.74 -14.50
N GLY A 193 4.81 -2.78 -13.33
CA GLY A 193 4.37 -3.57 -12.18
C GLY A 193 3.00 -3.15 -11.66
N ILE A 194 2.73 -1.84 -11.57
CA ILE A 194 1.44 -1.36 -11.06
C ILE A 194 0.29 -1.76 -12.00
N TRP A 195 0.55 -1.73 -13.31
CA TRP A 195 -0.39 -2.19 -14.33
C TRP A 195 -0.74 -3.67 -14.14
N LYS A 196 0.25 -4.53 -13.90
CA LYS A 196 0.04 -5.96 -13.62
C LYS A 196 -0.77 -6.18 -12.34
N VAL A 197 -0.44 -5.48 -11.25
CA VAL A 197 -1.15 -5.59 -9.96
C VAL A 197 -2.61 -5.18 -10.10
N LEU A 198 -2.89 -4.07 -10.79
CA LEU A 198 -4.25 -3.58 -11.01
C LEU A 198 -5.10 -4.57 -11.84
N ASN A 199 -4.51 -5.15 -12.90
CA ASN A 199 -5.16 -6.20 -13.69
C ASN A 199 -5.41 -7.46 -12.85
N TYR A 200 -4.44 -7.90 -12.05
CA TYR A 200 -4.61 -9.04 -11.15
C TYR A 200 -5.75 -8.82 -10.16
N ILE A 201 -5.80 -7.65 -9.50
CA ILE A 201 -6.88 -7.31 -8.56
C ILE A 201 -8.24 -7.33 -9.27
N SER A 202 -8.31 -6.73 -10.47
CA SER A 202 -9.53 -6.69 -11.27
C SER A 202 -10.05 -8.10 -11.59
N MET A 203 -9.17 -8.97 -12.10
CA MET A 203 -9.53 -10.32 -12.50
C MET A 203 -9.92 -11.21 -11.32
N ARG A 204 -9.21 -11.12 -10.19
CA ARG A 204 -9.42 -12.03 -9.04
C ARG A 204 -10.57 -11.58 -8.13
N TYR A 205 -10.70 -10.28 -7.88
CA TYR A 205 -11.55 -9.74 -6.81
C TYR A 205 -12.82 -9.04 -7.34
N ARG A 206 -13.32 -9.46 -8.51
CA ARG A 206 -14.59 -8.97 -9.11
C ARG A 206 -14.55 -7.47 -9.47
N ASN A 207 -13.40 -6.99 -9.95
CA ASN A 207 -13.16 -5.61 -10.39
C ASN A 207 -13.69 -4.52 -9.42
N PRO A 208 -13.27 -4.54 -8.14
CA PRO A 208 -13.75 -3.58 -7.15
C PRO A 208 -13.20 -2.18 -7.48
N PRO A 209 -13.81 -1.10 -6.95
CA PRO A 209 -13.17 0.21 -6.97
C PRO A 209 -11.79 0.15 -6.31
N VAL A 210 -10.76 0.62 -7.00
CA VAL A 210 -9.39 0.69 -6.49
C VAL A 210 -8.91 2.14 -6.43
N TYR A 211 -8.32 2.52 -5.31
CA TYR A 211 -7.56 3.78 -5.19
C TYR A 211 -6.09 3.44 -4.98
N ILE A 212 -5.19 4.02 -5.78
CA ILE A 212 -3.75 3.96 -5.49
C ILE A 212 -3.52 4.93 -4.34
N THR A 213 -3.44 4.42 -3.11
CA THR A 213 -3.37 5.22 -1.88
C THR A 213 -1.96 5.66 -1.54
N GLU A 214 -0.96 4.95 -2.05
CA GLU A 214 0.44 5.37 -2.02
C GLU A 214 1.18 4.89 -3.27
N ASN A 215 1.98 5.79 -3.85
CA ASN A 215 3.00 5.50 -4.86
C ASN A 215 4.02 6.64 -4.86
N GLY A 216 5.31 6.33 -4.95
CA GLY A 216 6.35 7.35 -4.88
C GLY A 216 7.76 6.79 -4.94
N MET A 217 8.74 7.68 -4.87
CA MET A 217 10.14 7.31 -4.70
C MET A 217 10.84 8.29 -3.77
N ASP A 218 11.89 7.83 -3.10
CA ASP A 218 12.70 8.61 -2.19
C ASP A 218 14.01 9.09 -2.82
N ASP A 219 14.46 10.24 -2.34
CA ASP A 219 15.84 10.72 -2.51
C ASP A 219 16.58 10.59 -1.17
N GLU A 220 17.91 10.54 -1.24
CA GLU A 220 18.78 10.51 -0.07
C GLU A 220 18.88 11.90 0.55
N GLU A 221 18.71 11.98 1.87
CA GLU A 221 19.01 13.14 2.70
C GLU A 221 20.16 12.77 3.65
N ASP A 222 21.38 13.05 3.20
CA ASP A 222 22.61 12.81 3.96
C ASP A 222 23.21 14.12 4.52
N GLY A 223 22.50 15.24 4.37
CA GLY A 223 22.93 16.57 4.79
C GLY A 223 24.08 17.16 3.98
N LYS A 224 24.50 16.53 2.87
CA LYS A 224 25.62 17.01 2.03
C LYS A 224 25.15 17.68 0.74
N SER A 225 24.00 17.28 0.23
CA SER A 225 23.43 17.84 -1.00
C SER A 225 23.14 19.35 -0.83
N PRO A 226 23.54 20.20 -1.79
CA PRO A 226 23.12 21.59 -1.81
C PRO A 226 21.60 21.73 -1.85
N PHE A 227 21.05 22.73 -1.15
CA PHE A 227 19.60 22.95 -1.04
C PHE A 227 18.88 22.99 -2.40
N ASN A 228 19.47 23.62 -3.41
CA ASN A 228 18.89 23.67 -4.76
C ASN A 228 18.82 22.29 -5.45
N GLN A 229 19.75 21.37 -5.16
CA GLN A 229 19.69 20.00 -5.70
C GLN A 229 18.60 19.19 -5.01
N MET A 230 18.35 19.43 -3.73
CA MET A 230 17.30 18.75 -2.97
C MET A 230 15.89 19.13 -3.45
N LEU A 231 15.74 20.32 -4.03
CA LEU A 231 14.50 20.75 -4.67
C LEU A 231 14.38 20.25 -6.12
N ASP A 232 15.47 19.88 -6.78
CA ASP A 232 15.50 19.47 -8.19
C ASP A 232 15.30 17.96 -8.38
N ASP A 233 14.17 17.43 -7.88
CA ASP A 233 13.83 16.00 -7.90
C ASP A 233 13.25 15.49 -9.24
N LYS A 234 13.91 15.82 -10.36
CA LYS A 234 13.49 15.40 -11.72
C LYS A 234 13.38 13.88 -11.90
N LEU A 235 14.10 13.12 -11.08
CA LEU A 235 14.00 11.67 -11.08
C LEU A 235 12.62 11.21 -10.55
N ARG A 236 12.13 11.86 -9.48
CA ARG A 236 10.78 11.65 -8.95
C ARG A 236 9.70 12.07 -9.94
N VAL A 237 9.91 13.17 -10.69
CA VAL A 237 9.03 13.53 -11.82
C VAL A 237 8.95 12.38 -12.85
N SER A 238 10.10 11.81 -13.22
CA SER A 238 10.16 10.74 -14.21
C SER A 238 9.50 9.45 -13.72
N TYR A 239 9.65 9.14 -12.42
CA TYR A 239 8.94 8.06 -11.75
C TYR A 239 7.43 8.24 -11.86
N TYR A 240 6.89 9.39 -11.42
CA TYR A 240 5.45 9.64 -11.46
C TYR A 240 4.87 9.57 -12.87
N ARG A 241 5.57 10.14 -13.86
CA ARG A 241 5.16 10.02 -15.28
C ARG A 241 5.03 8.57 -15.72
N GLY A 242 6.00 7.72 -15.37
CA GLY A 242 5.97 6.30 -15.71
C GLY A 242 4.81 5.55 -15.05
N TYR A 243 4.63 5.72 -13.75
CA TYR A 243 3.57 5.01 -13.00
C TYR A 243 2.17 5.51 -13.37
N LEU A 244 1.97 6.82 -13.54
CA LEU A 244 0.68 7.36 -13.99
C LEU A 244 0.33 6.91 -15.41
N ALA A 245 1.31 6.79 -16.31
CA ALA A 245 1.08 6.20 -17.64
C ALA A 245 0.65 4.73 -17.56
N ALA A 246 1.27 3.95 -16.66
CA ALA A 246 0.90 2.55 -16.44
C ALA A 246 -0.49 2.40 -15.78
N VAL A 247 -0.85 3.28 -14.83
CA VAL A 247 -2.20 3.34 -14.24
C VAL A 247 -3.23 3.71 -15.30
N HIS A 248 -2.94 4.70 -16.15
CA HIS A 248 -3.81 5.07 -17.26
C HIS A 248 -4.00 3.92 -18.26
N GLN A 249 -2.95 3.16 -18.56
CA GLN A 249 -3.09 1.95 -19.37
C GLN A 249 -3.96 0.91 -18.68
N ALA A 250 -3.81 0.71 -17.37
CA ALA A 250 -4.67 -0.22 -16.62
C ALA A 250 -6.14 0.20 -16.67
N ILE A 251 -6.45 1.49 -16.56
CA ILE A 251 -7.83 2.00 -16.70
C ILE A 251 -8.40 1.64 -18.09
N LYS A 252 -7.61 1.76 -19.15
CA LYS A 252 -8.03 1.40 -20.51
C LYS A 252 -8.32 -0.10 -20.67
N ASP A 253 -7.61 -0.94 -19.93
CA ASP A 253 -7.76 -2.40 -20.00
C ASP A 253 -8.94 -2.93 -19.15
N GLY A 254 -9.60 -2.07 -18.35
CA GLY A 254 -10.83 -2.40 -17.62
C GLY A 254 -10.78 -2.36 -16.08
N PRO A 255 -9.62 -2.47 -15.39
CA PRO A 255 -9.52 -2.19 -13.96
C PRO A 255 -10.22 -0.89 -13.51
N ASN A 256 -11.06 -1.00 -12.47
CA ASN A 256 -11.89 0.08 -11.94
C ASN A 256 -11.12 1.02 -11.00
N VAL A 257 -10.12 1.72 -11.53
CA VAL A 257 -9.29 2.67 -10.76
C VAL A 257 -10.00 4.01 -10.63
N ARG A 258 -10.04 4.56 -9.40
CA ARG A 258 -10.81 5.75 -9.03
C ARG A 258 -9.98 6.91 -8.49
N GLY A 259 -8.71 6.71 -8.19
CA GLY A 259 -7.84 7.79 -7.76
C GLY A 259 -6.41 7.35 -7.56
N TYR A 260 -5.55 8.36 -7.43
CA TYR A 260 -4.11 8.21 -7.26
C TYR A 260 -3.62 9.24 -6.23
N PHE A 261 -2.90 8.77 -5.23
CA PHE A 261 -2.35 9.57 -4.14
C PHE A 261 -0.83 9.38 -4.11
N ALA A 262 -0.10 10.46 -4.33
CA ALA A 262 1.36 10.44 -4.29
C ALA A 262 1.84 10.30 -2.84
N TRP A 263 2.66 9.29 -2.59
CA TRP A 263 3.49 9.25 -1.39
C TRP A 263 4.79 10.01 -1.69
N SER A 264 5.04 11.16 -1.09
CA SER A 264 4.26 11.81 -0.03
C SER A 264 4.03 13.30 -0.29
N LEU A 265 3.08 13.90 0.45
CA LEU A 265 2.89 15.34 0.38
C LEU A 265 4.13 16.09 0.87
N LEU A 266 4.67 15.68 2.02
CA LEU A 266 5.80 16.31 2.69
C LEU A 266 6.88 15.29 2.97
N ASP A 267 8.14 15.73 2.96
CA ASP A 267 9.20 14.98 3.62
C ASP A 267 8.82 14.75 5.10
N ASN A 268 9.02 13.51 5.55
CA ASN A 268 8.51 13.04 6.83
C ASN A 268 9.44 11.98 7.44
N PHE A 269 9.05 11.46 8.60
CA PHE A 269 9.80 10.43 9.32
C PHE A 269 9.52 9.05 8.69
N GLU A 270 10.48 8.54 7.92
CA GLU A 270 10.39 7.27 7.19
C GLU A 270 10.71 6.09 8.12
N TRP A 271 9.86 5.92 9.14
CA TRP A 271 9.90 4.79 10.08
C TRP A 271 11.32 4.58 10.65
N HIS A 272 11.85 3.36 10.57
CA HIS A 272 13.19 3.00 11.04
C HIS A 272 14.35 3.73 10.32
N LEU A 273 14.11 4.34 9.14
CA LEU A 273 15.12 5.11 8.40
C LEU A 273 15.16 6.58 8.84
N GLY A 274 14.24 7.01 9.70
CA GLY A 274 14.18 8.37 10.20
C GLY A 274 13.98 9.40 9.07
N TYR A 275 14.70 10.52 9.15
CA TYR A 275 14.59 11.60 8.15
C TYR A 275 15.60 11.48 7.00
N THR A 276 16.24 10.31 6.83
CA THR A 276 17.29 10.12 5.80
C THR A 276 16.71 9.85 4.41
N LYS A 277 15.42 9.52 4.32
CA LYS A 277 14.71 9.25 3.06
C LYS A 277 13.62 10.29 2.87
N CYS A 278 13.70 11.02 1.76
CA CYS A 278 12.78 12.10 1.44
C CYS A 278 11.81 11.67 0.35
N PHE A 279 10.56 11.36 0.69
CA PHE A 279 9.49 11.00 -0.26
C PHE A 279 8.64 12.19 -0.74
N GLY A 280 8.77 13.35 -0.10
CA GLY A 280 7.85 14.47 -0.27
C GLY A 280 7.94 15.13 -1.62
N LEU A 281 6.77 15.48 -2.18
CA LEU A 281 6.64 16.50 -3.22
C LEU A 281 7.10 17.88 -2.71
N ILE A 282 7.01 18.09 -1.41
CA ILE A 282 7.39 19.32 -0.72
C ILE A 282 8.51 19.00 0.27
N TYR A 283 9.64 19.69 0.09
CA TYR A 283 10.75 19.63 1.02
C TYR A 283 10.39 20.29 2.35
N VAL A 284 10.80 19.67 3.45
CA VAL A 284 10.66 20.22 4.81
C VAL A 284 12.05 20.52 5.37
N ASP A 285 12.33 21.80 5.57
CA ASP A 285 13.59 22.23 6.18
C ASP A 285 13.52 22.07 7.70
N TYR A 286 13.99 20.92 8.20
CA TYR A 286 14.02 20.62 9.62
C TYR A 286 14.92 21.54 10.44
N LYS A 287 15.89 22.22 9.80
CA LYS A 287 16.85 23.11 10.47
C LYS A 287 16.36 24.56 10.51
N ASN A 288 15.46 24.94 9.60
CA ASN A 288 14.94 26.29 9.49
C ASN A 288 13.43 26.33 9.77
N GLY A 289 13.06 26.03 11.01
CA GLY A 289 11.70 26.22 11.51
C GLY A 289 10.62 25.40 10.79
N LEU A 290 10.98 24.26 10.19
CA LEU A 290 10.09 23.44 9.37
C LEU A 290 9.54 24.21 8.16
N THR A 291 10.33 25.09 7.52
CA THR A 291 9.85 25.78 6.30
C THR A 291 9.60 24.78 5.16
N ARG A 292 8.60 25.07 4.32
CA ARG A 292 8.15 24.18 3.24
C ARG A 292 8.54 24.75 1.89
N HIS A 293 9.16 23.92 1.05
CA HIS A 293 9.66 24.33 -0.26
C HIS A 293 9.18 23.33 -1.33
N LEU A 294 8.49 23.81 -2.36
CA LEU A 294 8.01 22.95 -3.44
C LEU A 294 9.22 22.40 -4.23
N LYS A 295 9.24 21.09 -4.47
CA LYS A 295 10.23 20.46 -5.36
C LYS A 295 9.76 20.48 -6.82
N SER A 296 10.64 20.13 -7.76
CA SER A 296 10.34 19.98 -9.19
C SER A 296 9.10 19.08 -9.42
N SER A 297 8.91 18.02 -8.64
CA SER A 297 7.75 17.12 -8.68
C SER A 297 6.43 17.79 -8.27
N ALA A 298 6.43 18.67 -7.27
CA ALA A 298 5.25 19.45 -6.91
C ALA A 298 4.86 20.42 -8.04
N TYR A 299 5.83 21.13 -8.62
CA TYR A 299 5.56 22.01 -9.76
C TYR A 299 5.03 21.23 -10.97
N TRP A 300 5.59 20.04 -11.22
CA TRP A 300 5.11 19.16 -12.28
C TRP A 300 3.64 18.74 -12.04
N PHE A 301 3.28 18.29 -10.83
CA PHE A 301 1.89 17.94 -10.50
C PHE A 301 0.94 19.14 -10.63
N LEU A 302 1.36 20.34 -10.21
CA LEU A 302 0.56 21.56 -10.39
C LEU A 302 0.27 21.83 -11.86
N GLN A 303 1.25 21.66 -12.76
CA GLN A 303 1.06 21.82 -14.19
C GLN A 303 0.20 20.71 -14.78
N PHE A 304 0.47 19.45 -14.42
CA PHE A 304 -0.26 18.27 -14.88
C PHE A 304 -1.76 18.38 -14.56
N LEU A 305 -2.12 18.72 -13.31
CA LEU A 305 -3.51 18.85 -12.88
C LEU A 305 -4.21 20.09 -13.47
N LYS A 306 -3.47 21.18 -13.73
CA LYS A 306 -4.02 22.38 -14.41
C LYS A 306 -4.30 22.15 -15.90
N ALA A 307 -3.47 21.34 -16.57
CA ALA A 307 -3.65 21.03 -17.98
C ALA A 307 -4.97 20.30 -18.25
N GLU A 308 -5.43 19.45 -17.34
CA GLU A 308 -6.75 18.80 -17.41
C GLU A 308 -7.92 19.74 -17.06
N GLY A 309 -7.64 20.85 -16.38
CA GLY A 309 -8.63 21.86 -15.95
C GLY A 309 -8.85 23.05 -16.90
N GLY A 310 -8.13 23.12 -18.03
CA GLY A 310 -8.36 24.14 -19.06
C GLY A 310 -8.08 25.59 -18.66
N LYS A 311 -6.81 26.00 -18.68
CA LYS A 311 -6.31 27.30 -19.19
C LYS A 311 -4.79 27.34 -19.00
N ASN A 312 -4.06 27.50 -20.10
CA ASN A 312 -2.63 27.80 -20.12
C ASN A 312 -2.34 28.99 -19.20
N LEU A 313 -1.81 28.73 -18.00
CA LEU A 313 -1.05 29.74 -17.27
C LEU A 313 0.30 29.84 -17.98
N LYS A 314 0.47 30.91 -18.77
CA LYS A 314 1.80 31.40 -19.09
C LYS A 314 2.47 31.72 -17.76
N LEU A 315 3.52 30.97 -17.45
CA LEU A 315 4.46 31.35 -16.42
C LEU A 315 5.46 32.25 -17.16
N ASP A 316 5.31 33.56 -16.96
CA ASP A 316 6.33 34.55 -17.31
C ASP A 316 7.55 34.40 -16.40
#